data_AF-A0A149V9I7-F1
#
_entry.id   AF-A0A149V9I7-F1
#
_cell.length_a   1.000
_cell.length_b   1.000
_cell.length_c   1.000
_cell.angle_alpha   90.00
_cell.angle_beta   90.00
_cell.angle_gamma   90.00
#
_symmetry.space_group_name_H-M   'P 1'
#
loop_
_entity.id
_entity.type
_entity.pdbx_description
1 polymer ?
#
loop_
_entity_poly.entity_id
_entity_poly.type
_entity_poly.pdbx_seq_one_letter_code
_entity_poly.pdbx_strand_id
1 'polypeptide(L)'
;MVFAKLHAEKLLGIRNLVHLEFLKQQGALTFVPQTTTKRPKEPDLVGQDGNGTWHIFEAKGTTYENMISRKVLEAKEQAKQIASIQGQLPGTRSVAATYIGDDRIFTCIEDPSDSGSTVVEFDKIDFIKSYYAPFLICQQNGYPNAQDRTIDGIPVKMFDIGNKMGCVSIGIVSEVAECIFNSRFNELSDELSNIGDLSERGGDQYSFGLDGFVVGFKPNRQGLLRS
;
A
#
# COMPACT_ATOMS: atom_id res chain seq x y z
N MET A 1 8.97 -4.29 -3.36
CA MET A 1 7.72 -3.89 -2.68
C MET A 1 6.74 -3.13 -3.57
N VAL A 2 7.17 -2.20 -4.43
CA VAL A 2 6.24 -1.44 -5.30
C VAL A 2 5.31 -2.35 -6.13
N PHE A 3 5.85 -3.40 -6.75
CA PHE A 3 5.06 -4.38 -7.50
C PHE A 3 4.09 -5.17 -6.62
N ALA A 4 4.48 -5.50 -5.38
CA ALA A 4 3.58 -6.15 -4.44
C ALA A 4 2.36 -5.27 -4.12
N LYS A 5 2.58 -3.97 -3.87
CA LYS A 5 1.48 -3.00 -3.67
C LYS A 5 0.60 -2.87 -4.91
N LEU A 6 1.21 -2.76 -6.09
CA LEU A 6 0.47 -2.69 -7.36
C LEU A 6 -0.43 -3.92 -7.54
N HIS A 7 0.11 -5.13 -7.36
CA HIS A 7 -0.67 -6.36 -7.54
C HIS A 7 -1.69 -6.57 -6.43
N ALA A 8 -1.39 -6.21 -5.19
CA ALA A 8 -2.34 -6.28 -4.09
C ALA A 8 -3.58 -5.41 -4.35
N GLU A 9 -3.37 -4.20 -4.87
CA GLU A 9 -4.49 -3.34 -5.27
C GLU A 9 -5.24 -3.93 -6.49
N LYS A 10 -4.52 -4.22 -7.58
CA LYS A 10 -5.15 -4.56 -8.87
C LYS A 10 -5.73 -5.97 -8.95
N LEU A 11 -5.19 -6.94 -8.20
CA LEU A 11 -5.66 -8.33 -8.25
C LEU A 11 -6.56 -8.70 -7.07
N LEU A 12 -6.32 -8.10 -5.90
CA LEU A 12 -6.98 -8.50 -4.65
C LEU A 12 -7.82 -7.38 -4.03
N GLY A 13 -7.85 -6.18 -4.62
CA GLY A 13 -8.61 -5.06 -4.08
C GLY A 13 -8.11 -4.56 -2.73
N ILE A 14 -6.87 -4.89 -2.35
CA ILE A 14 -6.27 -4.49 -1.08
C ILE A 14 -5.89 -3.01 -1.18
N ARG A 15 -6.54 -2.17 -0.39
CA ARG A 15 -6.46 -0.71 -0.53
C ARG A 15 -5.23 -0.15 0.17
N ASN A 16 -4.87 -0.70 1.32
CA ASN A 16 -3.95 -0.09 2.28
C ASN A 16 -2.80 -1.03 2.67
N LEU A 17 -2.07 -1.54 1.68
CA LEU A 17 -0.94 -2.44 1.96
C LEU A 17 0.26 -1.67 2.57
N VAL A 18 0.57 -1.96 3.84
CA VAL A 18 1.58 -1.25 4.68
C VAL A 18 2.67 -2.21 5.13
N HIS A 19 3.86 -1.66 5.37
CA HIS A 19 4.97 -2.42 5.93
C HIS A 19 4.78 -2.72 7.42
N LEU A 20 4.92 -3.99 7.84
CA LEU A 20 4.70 -4.38 9.24
C LEU A 20 5.67 -3.67 10.18
N GLU A 21 6.96 -3.62 9.83
CA GLU A 21 7.97 -2.92 10.63
C GLU A 21 7.62 -1.44 10.85
N PHE A 22 7.04 -0.77 9.86
CA PHE A 22 6.57 0.60 10.05
C PHE A 22 5.41 0.68 11.06
N LEU A 23 4.43 -0.22 10.96
CA LEU A 23 3.32 -0.28 11.92
C LEU A 23 3.80 -0.56 13.35
N LYS A 24 4.80 -1.41 13.52
CA LYS A 24 5.42 -1.67 14.83
C LYS A 24 6.09 -0.44 15.42
N GLN A 25 6.82 0.30 14.59
CA GLN A 25 7.46 1.56 15.02
C GLN A 25 6.44 2.62 15.43
N GLN A 26 5.24 2.60 14.83
CA GLN A 26 4.12 3.46 15.22
C GLN A 26 3.32 2.93 16.42
N GLY A 27 3.61 1.73 16.93
CA GLY A 27 2.82 1.09 18.00
C GLY A 27 1.46 0.56 17.54
N ALA A 28 1.19 0.52 16.23
CA ALA A 28 -0.10 0.10 15.65
C ALA A 28 -0.27 -1.43 15.56
N LEU A 29 0.78 -2.20 15.85
CA LEU A 29 0.79 -3.67 15.78
C LEU A 29 1.40 -4.25 17.06
N THR A 30 0.80 -5.33 17.55
CA THR A 30 1.38 -6.20 18.59
C THR A 30 1.41 -7.66 18.10
N PHE A 31 2.54 -8.34 18.31
CA PHE A 31 2.60 -9.79 18.19
C PHE A 31 2.19 -10.43 19.50
N VAL A 32 1.17 -11.29 19.46
CA VAL A 32 0.75 -12.04 20.64
C VAL A 32 1.87 -13.03 20.98
N PRO A 33 2.41 -13.00 22.22
CA PRO A 33 3.52 -13.86 22.61
C PRO A 33 3.22 -15.34 22.34
N GLN A 34 4.10 -15.99 21.59
CA GLN A 34 4.03 -17.42 21.34
C GLN A 34 4.87 -18.14 22.39
N THR A 35 4.49 -19.37 22.75
CA THR A 35 5.28 -20.23 23.65
C THR A 35 6.62 -20.70 23.05
N THR A 36 6.88 -20.37 21.79
CA THR A 36 8.09 -20.75 21.06
C THR A 36 9.25 -19.79 21.32
N THR A 37 10.44 -20.33 21.57
CA THR A 37 11.68 -19.57 21.86
C THR A 37 12.31 -18.88 20.64
N LYS A 38 11.83 -19.15 19.43
CA LYS A 38 12.36 -18.59 18.19
C LYS A 38 11.49 -17.43 17.72
N ARG A 39 12.08 -16.25 17.53
CA ARG A 39 11.39 -15.11 16.92
C ARG A 39 10.92 -15.50 15.51
N PRO A 40 9.61 -15.46 15.21
CA PRO A 40 9.11 -15.80 13.89
C PRO A 40 9.68 -14.82 12.86
N LYS A 41 9.91 -15.31 11.63
CA LYS A 41 10.25 -14.41 10.52
C LYS A 41 8.98 -13.70 10.08
N GLU A 42 8.90 -12.42 10.41
CA GLU A 42 7.75 -11.57 10.14
C GLU A 42 7.68 -11.28 8.62
N PRO A 43 6.48 -11.29 8.00
CA PRO A 43 6.34 -10.90 6.61
C PRO A 43 6.51 -9.38 6.43
N ASP A 44 6.76 -8.97 5.20
CA ASP A 44 7.03 -7.57 4.86
C ASP A 44 5.78 -6.68 5.03
N LEU A 45 4.62 -7.12 4.53
CA LEU A 45 3.45 -6.27 4.31
C LEU A 45 2.11 -6.86 4.81
N VAL A 46 1.18 -5.99 5.21
CA VAL A 46 -0.20 -6.31 5.62
C VAL A 46 -1.17 -5.23 5.15
N GLY A 47 -2.40 -5.60 4.81
CA GLY A 47 -3.45 -4.66 4.42
C GLY A 47 -4.83 -5.31 4.45
N GLN A 48 -5.87 -4.51 4.20
CA GLN A 48 -7.25 -4.93 4.11
C GLN A 48 -7.83 -4.70 2.71
N ASP A 49 -8.70 -5.61 2.30
CA ASP A 49 -9.57 -5.43 1.13
C ASP A 49 -10.78 -4.55 1.47
N GLY A 50 -11.66 -4.33 0.49
CA GLY A 50 -12.89 -3.56 0.67
C GLY A 50 -13.92 -4.18 1.62
N ASN A 51 -13.78 -5.46 1.97
CA ASN A 51 -14.64 -6.17 2.93
C ASN A 51 -14.05 -6.14 4.35
N GLY A 52 -12.87 -5.54 4.54
CA GLY A 52 -12.13 -5.57 5.80
C GLY A 52 -11.38 -6.88 6.05
N THR A 53 -11.31 -7.78 5.07
CA THR A 53 -10.52 -9.01 5.15
C THR A 53 -9.05 -8.65 5.20
N TRP A 54 -8.31 -9.22 6.15
CA TRP A 54 -6.88 -9.01 6.25
C TRP A 54 -6.08 -9.89 5.28
N HIS A 55 -5.03 -9.33 4.69
CA HIS A 55 -4.13 -10.00 3.77
C HIS A 55 -2.68 -9.75 4.15
N ILE A 56 -1.83 -10.74 3.93
CA ILE A 56 -0.38 -10.66 4.13
C ILE A 56 0.31 -10.67 2.77
N PHE A 57 1.36 -9.88 2.63
CA PHE A 57 2.26 -9.93 1.48
C PHE A 57 3.72 -10.03 1.91
N GLU A 58 4.45 -10.90 1.23
CA GLU A 58 5.91 -10.98 1.32
C GLU A 58 6.53 -10.61 -0.02
N ALA A 59 7.42 -9.63 -0.06
CA ALA A 59 7.92 -9.06 -1.30
C ALA A 59 9.42 -9.31 -1.50
N LYS A 60 9.79 -10.00 -2.58
CA LYS A 60 11.20 -10.21 -2.93
C LYS A 60 11.51 -9.66 -4.33
N GLY A 61 12.69 -9.08 -4.47
CA GLY A 61 13.19 -8.57 -5.75
C GLY A 61 14.50 -9.25 -6.14
N THR A 62 14.73 -9.43 -7.44
CA THR A 62 15.99 -9.92 -7.99
C THR A 62 16.25 -9.32 -9.38
N THR A 63 17.51 -9.10 -9.72
CA THR A 63 17.97 -8.77 -11.08
C THR A 63 18.52 -10.00 -11.81
N TYR A 64 18.39 -11.19 -11.20
CA TYR A 64 18.81 -12.48 -11.77
C TYR A 64 17.57 -13.35 -11.95
N GLU A 65 17.20 -13.66 -13.19
CA GLU A 65 15.98 -14.39 -13.52
C GLU A 65 15.97 -15.79 -12.90
N ASN A 66 17.08 -16.51 -12.98
CA ASN A 66 17.23 -17.86 -12.43
C ASN A 66 17.07 -17.96 -10.90
N MET A 67 17.06 -16.82 -10.19
CA MET A 67 16.86 -16.77 -8.74
C MET A 67 15.39 -16.65 -8.34
N ILE A 68 14.46 -16.45 -9.30
CA ILE A 68 13.06 -16.16 -8.99
C ILE A 68 12.40 -17.27 -8.17
N SER A 69 12.57 -18.54 -8.55
CA SER A 69 11.98 -19.68 -7.85
C SER A 69 12.51 -19.80 -6.42
N ARG A 70 13.80 -19.50 -6.21
CA ARG A 70 14.37 -19.48 -4.85
C ARG A 70 13.78 -18.34 -4.02
N LYS A 71 13.56 -17.16 -4.63
CA LYS A 71 12.91 -16.03 -3.94
C LYS A 71 11.46 -16.32 -3.57
N VAL A 72 10.73 -17.04 -4.41
CA VAL A 72 9.38 -17.52 -4.07
C VAL A 72 9.42 -18.44 -2.84
N LEU A 73 10.33 -19.42 -2.82
CA LEU A 73 10.47 -20.34 -1.67
C LEU A 73 10.84 -19.61 -0.37
N GLU A 74 11.84 -18.72 -0.42
CA GLU A 74 12.26 -17.91 0.73
C GLU A 74 11.12 -17.03 1.28
N ALA A 75 10.27 -16.53 0.40
CA ALA A 75 9.13 -15.69 0.76
C ALA A 75 7.95 -16.50 1.34
N LYS A 76 7.66 -17.69 0.78
CA LYS A 76 6.61 -18.58 1.30
C LYS A 76 6.84 -18.93 2.76
N GLU A 77 8.10 -19.17 3.13
CA GLU A 77 8.48 -19.47 4.52
C GLU A 77 8.21 -18.33 5.50
N GLN A 78 8.18 -17.07 5.03
CA GLN A 78 7.92 -15.88 5.83
C GLN A 78 6.42 -15.56 5.87
N ALA A 79 5.77 -15.53 4.69
CA ALA A 79 4.35 -15.27 4.57
C ALA A 79 3.49 -16.26 5.39
N LYS A 80 3.87 -17.55 5.41
CA LYS A 80 3.12 -18.58 6.14
C LYS A 80 3.12 -18.41 7.65
N GLN A 81 4.07 -17.69 8.24
CA GLN A 81 4.24 -17.60 9.69
C GLN A 81 3.03 -17.02 10.43
N ILE A 82 2.26 -16.15 9.76
CA ILE A 82 1.07 -15.52 10.33
C ILE A 82 -0.11 -16.49 10.25
N ALA A 83 -0.52 -17.02 11.40
CA ALA A 83 -1.71 -17.86 11.52
C ALA A 83 -2.98 -17.02 11.41
N SER A 84 -3.11 -15.96 12.23
CA SER A 84 -4.30 -15.13 12.29
C SER A 84 -3.97 -13.65 12.54
N ILE A 85 -4.88 -12.80 12.10
CA ILE A 85 -4.91 -11.36 12.35
C ILE A 85 -6.23 -11.04 13.04
N GLN A 86 -6.19 -10.42 14.22
CA GLN A 86 -7.38 -10.11 15.03
C GLN A 86 -8.31 -11.35 15.22
N GLY A 87 -7.70 -12.52 15.42
CA GLY A 87 -8.41 -13.80 15.59
C GLY A 87 -9.03 -14.37 14.30
N GLN A 88 -8.87 -13.72 13.15
CA GLN A 88 -9.36 -14.20 11.85
C GLN A 88 -8.22 -14.74 10.98
N LEU A 89 -8.50 -15.73 10.15
CA LEU A 89 -7.56 -16.19 9.13
C LEU A 89 -7.38 -15.09 8.07
N PRO A 90 -6.14 -14.78 7.65
CA PRO A 90 -5.93 -13.92 6.50
C PRO A 90 -6.59 -14.51 5.25
N GLY A 91 -7.20 -13.66 4.42
CA GLY A 91 -7.80 -14.07 3.15
C GLY A 91 -6.75 -14.64 2.18
N THR A 92 -5.56 -14.03 2.16
CA THR A 92 -4.39 -14.54 1.42
C THR A 92 -3.10 -14.32 2.20
N ARG A 93 -2.08 -15.11 1.88
CA ARG A 93 -0.69 -14.94 2.38
C ARG A 93 0.27 -14.83 1.21
N SER A 94 0.06 -13.84 0.37
CA SER A 94 0.65 -13.80 -0.95
C SER A 94 2.14 -13.51 -0.93
N VAL A 95 2.88 -14.24 -1.74
CA VAL A 95 4.27 -13.96 -2.08
C VAL A 95 4.27 -13.18 -3.37
N ALA A 96 5.02 -12.08 -3.44
CA ALA A 96 5.31 -11.34 -4.66
C ALA A 96 6.82 -11.34 -4.91
N ALA A 97 7.29 -12.23 -5.78
CA ALA A 97 8.68 -12.27 -6.20
C ALA A 97 8.82 -11.64 -7.59
N THR A 98 9.58 -10.55 -7.69
CA THR A 98 9.75 -9.80 -8.94
C THR A 98 11.18 -9.90 -9.47
N TYR A 99 11.31 -10.32 -10.73
CA TYR A 99 12.50 -10.16 -11.54
C TYR A 99 12.44 -8.82 -12.29
N ILE A 100 13.52 -8.03 -12.19
CA ILE A 100 13.70 -6.76 -12.90
C ILE A 100 14.91 -6.93 -13.81
N GLY A 101 14.65 -7.23 -15.08
CA GLY A 101 15.66 -7.35 -16.13
C GLY A 101 15.72 -6.11 -17.02
N ASP A 102 16.67 -6.13 -17.95
CA ASP A 102 16.88 -5.03 -18.90
C ASP A 102 15.77 -4.95 -19.97
N ASP A 103 15.19 -6.09 -20.33
CA ASP A 103 14.19 -6.24 -21.40
C ASP A 103 12.75 -6.42 -20.88
N ARG A 104 12.59 -6.86 -19.62
CA ARG A 104 11.28 -7.12 -19.03
C ARG A 104 11.29 -7.08 -17.50
N ILE A 105 10.09 -6.82 -16.96
CA ILE A 105 9.77 -7.01 -15.56
C ILE A 105 8.78 -8.17 -15.47
N PHE A 106 9.04 -9.11 -14.57
CA PHE A 106 8.19 -10.28 -14.34
C PHE A 106 7.95 -10.45 -12.85
N THR A 107 6.69 -10.60 -12.43
CA THR A 107 6.33 -10.91 -11.04
C THR A 107 5.61 -12.24 -10.96
N CYS A 108 6.09 -13.11 -10.09
CA CYS A 108 5.41 -14.33 -9.67
C CYS A 108 4.62 -14.05 -8.39
N ILE A 109 3.34 -14.41 -8.38
CA ILE A 109 2.45 -14.29 -7.23
C ILE A 109 1.92 -15.65 -6.86
N GLU A 110 2.19 -16.08 -5.63
CA GLU A 110 1.76 -17.39 -5.13
C GLU A 110 1.43 -17.32 -3.65
N ASP A 111 0.43 -18.07 -3.22
CA ASP A 111 0.17 -18.28 -1.79
C ASP A 111 0.91 -19.55 -1.30
N PRO A 112 1.48 -19.55 -0.08
CA PRO A 112 1.98 -20.74 0.56
C PRO A 112 0.83 -21.64 1.01
N SER A 113 1.12 -22.91 1.29
CA SER A 113 0.17 -23.76 2.01
C SER A 113 -0.04 -23.25 3.44
N ASP A 114 -1.27 -23.35 3.95
CA ASP A 114 -1.64 -22.92 5.30
C ASP A 114 -0.77 -23.60 6.36
N SER A 115 0.13 -22.82 6.98
CA SER A 115 1.01 -23.32 8.04
C SER A 115 1.69 -22.17 8.76
N GLY A 116 1.11 -21.75 9.88
CA GLY A 116 1.67 -20.71 10.75
C GLY A 116 1.18 -20.86 12.17
N SER A 117 1.84 -20.19 13.10
CA SER A 117 1.40 -20.12 14.49
C SER A 117 1.20 -18.68 14.96
N THR A 118 1.83 -17.69 14.32
CA THR A 118 1.89 -16.30 14.81
C THR A 118 0.53 -15.62 14.77
N VAL A 119 0.15 -14.98 15.87
CA VAL A 119 -1.07 -14.17 15.96
C VAL A 119 -0.68 -12.70 16.04
N VAL A 120 -1.34 -11.89 15.23
CA VAL A 120 -1.09 -10.45 15.13
C VAL A 120 -2.36 -9.69 15.49
N GLU A 121 -2.21 -8.65 16.30
CA GLU A 121 -3.28 -7.74 16.64
C GLU A 121 -2.92 -6.32 16.21
N PHE A 122 -3.92 -5.60 15.70
CA PHE A 122 -3.80 -4.22 15.27
C PHE A 122 -4.79 -3.36 16.03
N ASP A 123 -4.35 -2.16 16.43
CA ASP A 123 -5.28 -1.10 16.75
C ASP A 123 -5.76 -0.47 15.42
N LYS A 124 -7.08 -0.48 15.19
CA LYS A 124 -7.67 -0.03 13.93
C LYS A 124 -7.37 1.45 13.66
N ILE A 125 -7.43 2.29 14.70
CA ILE A 125 -7.24 3.73 14.56
C ILE A 125 -5.78 4.03 14.27
N ASP A 126 -4.85 3.41 15.01
CA ASP A 126 -3.42 3.64 14.81
C ASP A 126 -2.93 3.03 13.49
N PHE A 127 -3.54 1.94 13.02
CA PHE A 127 -3.29 1.42 11.67
C PHE A 127 -3.67 2.45 10.60
N ILE A 128 -4.88 3.01 10.67
CA ILE A 128 -5.34 4.03 9.71
C ILE A 128 -4.45 5.27 9.77
N LYS A 129 -4.16 5.78 10.97
CA LYS A 129 -3.28 6.94 11.15
C LYS A 129 -1.87 6.67 10.60
N SER A 130 -1.34 5.48 10.82
CA SER A 130 -0.04 5.08 10.28
C SER A 130 -0.06 5.09 8.74
N TYR A 131 -1.11 4.52 8.14
CA TYR A 131 -1.22 4.48 6.67
C TYR A 131 -1.29 5.88 6.04
N TYR A 132 -2.14 6.75 6.59
CA TYR A 132 -2.31 8.13 6.10
C TYR A 132 -1.34 9.14 6.74
N ALA A 133 -0.31 8.66 7.45
CA ALA A 133 0.66 9.52 8.15
C ALA A 133 1.26 10.62 7.27
N PRO A 134 1.64 10.37 5.99
CA PRO A 134 2.17 11.44 5.14
C PRO A 134 1.24 12.65 5.03
N PHE A 135 -0.07 12.43 4.87
CA PHE A 135 -1.05 13.52 4.74
C PHE A 135 -1.33 14.21 6.08
N LEU A 136 -1.39 13.45 7.18
CA LEU A 136 -1.52 14.00 8.53
C LEU A 136 -0.33 14.91 8.89
N ILE A 137 0.89 14.49 8.54
CA ILE A 137 2.12 15.28 8.73
C ILE A 137 2.06 16.56 7.86
N CYS A 138 1.64 16.46 6.60
CA CYS A 138 1.47 17.63 5.74
C CYS A 138 0.46 18.63 6.31
N GLN A 139 -0.67 18.14 6.83
CA GLN A 139 -1.69 18.99 7.46
C GLN A 139 -1.15 19.69 8.72
N GLN A 140 -0.51 18.94 9.63
CA GLN A 140 0.01 19.47 10.89
C GLN A 140 1.10 20.53 10.69
N ASN A 141 1.96 20.34 9.70
CA ASN A 141 3.03 21.30 9.39
C ASN A 141 2.56 22.46 8.49
N GLY A 142 1.26 22.54 8.18
CA GLY A 142 0.69 23.61 7.37
C GLY A 142 1.33 23.71 6.00
N TYR A 143 1.53 22.57 5.31
CA TYR A 143 2.23 22.52 4.03
C TYR A 143 1.67 23.59 3.07
N PRO A 144 2.43 24.65 2.75
CA PRO A 144 1.90 25.88 2.15
C PRO A 144 1.45 25.72 0.69
N ASN A 145 1.67 24.54 0.11
CA ASN A 145 1.36 24.23 -1.29
C ASN A 145 0.21 23.21 -1.45
N ALA A 146 -0.58 22.96 -0.40
CA ALA A 146 -1.80 22.18 -0.53
C ALA A 146 -2.80 22.97 -1.41
N GLN A 147 -3.23 22.38 -2.52
CA GLN A 147 -4.18 22.99 -3.45
C GLN A 147 -5.39 22.09 -3.59
N ASP A 148 -6.57 22.66 -3.37
CA ASP A 148 -7.81 22.01 -3.76
C ASP A 148 -7.94 22.08 -5.29
N ARG A 149 -8.15 20.93 -5.92
CA ARG A 149 -8.32 20.78 -7.37
C ARG A 149 -9.50 19.86 -7.66
N THR A 150 -9.96 19.88 -8.90
CA THR A 150 -10.93 18.91 -9.41
C THR A 150 -10.28 18.16 -10.57
N ILE A 151 -10.24 16.84 -10.49
CA ILE A 151 -9.72 15.95 -11.52
C ILE A 151 -10.87 15.02 -11.91
N ASP A 152 -11.30 15.03 -13.17
CA ASP A 152 -12.45 14.26 -13.66
C ASP A 152 -13.73 14.42 -12.83
N GLY A 153 -13.99 15.63 -12.36
CA GLY A 153 -15.15 15.94 -11.51
C GLY A 153 -14.97 15.52 -10.04
N ILE A 154 -13.83 14.94 -9.67
CA ILE A 154 -13.53 14.49 -8.31
C ILE A 154 -12.74 15.57 -7.57
N PRO A 155 -13.23 16.08 -6.44
CA PRO A 155 -12.49 17.02 -5.60
C PRO A 155 -11.28 16.32 -4.95
N VAL A 156 -10.10 16.90 -5.09
CA VAL A 156 -8.85 16.35 -4.52
C VAL A 156 -8.03 17.44 -3.85
N LYS A 157 -7.34 17.09 -2.77
CA LYS A 157 -6.33 17.93 -2.14
C LYS A 157 -4.95 17.48 -2.59
N MET A 158 -4.27 18.30 -3.38
CA MET A 158 -2.97 18.00 -3.99
C MET A 158 -1.83 18.73 -3.30
N PHE A 159 -0.67 18.08 -3.24
CA PHE A 159 0.59 18.55 -2.69
C PHE A 159 1.66 18.37 -3.76
N ASP A 160 2.23 19.47 -4.23
CA ASP A 160 3.29 19.43 -5.24
C ASP A 160 4.63 19.00 -4.58
N ILE A 161 5.18 17.87 -5.03
CA ILE A 161 6.51 17.38 -4.65
C ILE A 161 7.46 17.76 -5.78
N GLY A 162 7.98 18.99 -5.73
CA GLY A 162 8.92 19.48 -6.73
C GLY A 162 10.27 18.75 -6.65
N ASN A 163 10.81 18.29 -7.78
CA ASN A 163 12.23 17.95 -7.90
C ASN A 163 12.80 18.42 -9.25
N LYS A 164 14.12 18.33 -9.42
CA LYS A 164 14.84 18.76 -10.63
C LYS A 164 14.45 17.99 -11.91
N MET A 165 13.75 16.86 -11.80
CA MET A 165 13.40 15.96 -12.92
C MET A 165 11.95 16.10 -13.39
N GLY A 166 11.09 16.82 -12.66
CA GLY A 166 9.69 17.06 -13.01
C GLY A 166 8.85 17.46 -11.80
N CYS A 167 7.60 17.84 -12.04
CA CYS A 167 6.62 18.05 -10.96
C CYS A 167 5.77 16.79 -10.82
N VAL A 168 6.06 15.99 -9.79
CA VAL A 168 5.14 14.97 -9.29
C VAL A 168 4.30 15.61 -8.20
N SER A 169 2.99 15.40 -8.26
CA SER A 169 2.08 15.84 -7.20
C SER A 169 1.50 14.60 -6.55
N ILE A 170 1.43 14.58 -5.22
CA ILE A 170 0.67 13.57 -4.48
C ILE A 170 -0.57 14.25 -3.92
N GLY A 171 -1.69 13.55 -3.86
CA GLY A 171 -2.91 14.09 -3.30
C GLY A 171 -3.79 13.00 -2.73
N ILE A 172 -4.91 13.44 -2.22
CA ILE A 172 -5.92 12.61 -1.58
C ILE A 172 -7.29 13.13 -1.98
N VAL A 173 -8.23 12.24 -2.26
CA VAL A 173 -9.65 12.57 -2.48
C VAL A 173 -10.16 13.36 -1.27
N SER A 174 -10.90 14.44 -1.51
CA SER A 174 -11.21 15.43 -0.48
C SER A 174 -12.04 14.83 0.66
N GLU A 175 -13.01 13.99 0.32
CA GLU A 175 -13.88 13.27 1.25
C GLU A 175 -13.05 12.35 2.17
N VAL A 176 -12.10 11.61 1.60
CA VAL A 176 -11.15 10.78 2.36
C VAL A 176 -10.28 11.67 3.27
N ALA A 177 -9.78 12.78 2.74
CA ALA A 177 -8.98 13.74 3.51
C ALA A 177 -9.77 14.27 4.71
N GLU A 178 -11.04 14.64 4.51
CA GLU A 178 -11.91 15.10 5.58
C GLU A 178 -12.13 14.03 6.66
N CYS A 179 -12.29 12.76 6.27
CA CYS A 179 -12.39 11.67 7.24
C CYS A 179 -11.11 11.55 8.08
N ILE A 180 -9.95 11.56 7.44
CA ILE A 180 -8.66 11.40 8.11
C ILE A 180 -8.33 12.60 9.01
N PHE A 181 -8.50 13.82 8.50
CA PHE A 181 -8.13 15.07 9.17
C PHE A 181 -9.04 15.40 10.36
N ASN A 182 -10.30 14.97 10.32
CA ASN A 182 -11.25 15.17 11.41
C ASN A 182 -11.46 13.91 12.25
N SER A 183 -10.60 12.89 12.10
CA SER A 183 -10.69 11.62 12.83
C SER A 183 -12.03 10.87 12.69
N ARG A 184 -12.76 11.07 11.58
CA ARG A 184 -13.99 10.33 11.23
C ARG A 184 -13.67 8.97 10.61
N PHE A 185 -12.85 8.16 11.28
CA PHE A 185 -12.33 6.90 10.73
C PHE A 185 -13.40 5.83 10.48
N ASN A 186 -14.56 5.92 11.14
CA ASN A 186 -15.66 4.99 10.93
C ASN A 186 -16.35 5.18 9.57
N GLU A 187 -16.31 6.40 9.02
CA GLU A 187 -16.93 6.75 7.73
C GLU A 187 -16.00 6.44 6.54
N LEU A 188 -14.70 6.24 6.81
CA LEU A 188 -13.67 6.05 5.79
C LEU A 188 -13.95 4.87 4.85
N SER A 189 -14.49 3.76 5.36
CA SER A 189 -14.77 2.57 4.55
C SER A 189 -15.83 2.83 3.47
N ASP A 190 -16.83 3.64 3.81
CA ASP A 190 -17.92 4.00 2.91
C ASP A 190 -17.39 4.94 1.81
N GLU A 191 -16.61 5.94 2.19
CA GLU A 191 -15.98 6.87 1.23
C GLU A 191 -15.05 6.14 0.26
N LEU A 192 -14.22 5.21 0.74
CA LEU A 192 -13.34 4.41 -0.11
C LEU A 192 -14.11 3.48 -1.06
N SER A 193 -15.31 3.05 -0.69
CA SER A 193 -16.13 2.21 -1.55
C SER A 193 -16.73 3.00 -2.71
N ASN A 194 -17.01 4.29 -2.52
CA ASN A 194 -17.43 5.21 -3.59
C ASN A 194 -16.30 5.54 -4.59
N ILE A 195 -15.04 5.28 -4.20
CA ILE A 195 -13.85 5.54 -5.02
C ILE A 195 -13.48 4.35 -5.92
N GLY A 196 -14.03 3.15 -5.69
CA GLY A 196 -13.65 1.93 -6.42
C GLY A 196 -13.66 2.10 -7.95
N ASP A 197 -14.71 2.75 -8.47
CA ASP A 197 -14.91 3.03 -9.90
C ASP A 197 -13.95 4.09 -10.48
N LEU A 198 -13.24 4.83 -9.62
CA LEU A 198 -12.31 5.89 -10.01
C LEU A 198 -10.91 5.35 -10.35
N SER A 199 -10.54 4.20 -9.79
CA SER A 199 -9.22 3.59 -10.03
C SER A 199 -9.00 3.15 -11.49
N GLU A 200 -10.08 3.04 -12.26
CA GLU A 200 -10.05 2.79 -13.71
C GLU A 200 -10.02 4.08 -14.54
N ARG A 201 -10.29 5.25 -13.95
CA ARG A 201 -10.41 6.54 -14.65
C ARG A 201 -9.08 7.29 -14.82
N GLY A 202 -7.96 6.57 -14.76
CA GLY A 202 -6.62 7.15 -14.93
C GLY A 202 -6.31 7.55 -16.38
N GLY A 203 -5.64 8.68 -16.56
CA GLY A 203 -5.07 9.12 -17.83
C GLY A 203 -3.55 9.28 -17.75
N ASP A 204 -2.90 9.70 -18.84
CA ASP A 204 -1.43 9.86 -18.90
C ASP A 204 -0.85 10.85 -17.85
N GLN A 205 -1.70 11.64 -17.18
CA GLN A 205 -1.30 12.71 -16.27
C GLN A 205 -1.65 12.44 -14.80
N TYR A 206 -2.46 11.43 -14.48
CA TYR A 206 -2.83 11.11 -13.11
C TYR A 206 -3.31 9.67 -12.93
N SER A 207 -3.20 9.18 -11.70
CA SER A 207 -3.70 7.88 -11.27
C SER A 207 -4.42 8.01 -9.92
N PHE A 208 -5.54 7.31 -9.78
CA PHE A 208 -6.29 7.15 -8.54
C PHE A 208 -6.05 5.76 -7.96
N GLY A 209 -5.68 5.72 -6.68
CA GLY A 209 -5.61 4.48 -5.89
C GLY A 209 -6.95 4.13 -5.25
N LEU A 210 -7.14 2.86 -4.89
CA LEU A 210 -8.33 2.41 -4.16
C LEU A 210 -8.40 2.94 -2.73
N ASP A 211 -7.32 3.53 -2.24
CA ASP A 211 -7.19 4.23 -0.96
C ASP A 211 -7.49 5.74 -1.03
N GLY A 212 -7.95 6.21 -2.19
CA GLY A 212 -8.19 7.63 -2.42
C GLY A 212 -6.91 8.46 -2.58
N PHE A 213 -5.73 7.83 -2.66
CA PHE A 213 -4.52 8.56 -3.05
C PHE A 213 -4.60 8.91 -4.52
N VAL A 214 -4.05 10.07 -4.85
CA VAL A 214 -3.98 10.59 -6.21
C VAL A 214 -2.54 10.93 -6.51
N VAL A 215 -2.01 10.42 -7.61
CA VAL A 215 -0.67 10.78 -8.08
C VAL A 215 -0.83 11.51 -9.41
N GLY A 216 -0.31 12.73 -9.48
CA GLY A 216 -0.27 13.54 -10.70
C GLY A 216 1.14 13.62 -11.27
N PHE A 217 1.25 13.53 -12.58
CA PHE A 217 2.51 13.64 -13.33
C PHE A 217 2.42 14.81 -14.31
N LYS A 218 3.33 15.78 -14.19
CA LYS A 218 3.54 16.80 -15.22
C LYS A 218 4.82 16.48 -15.98
N PRO A 219 4.76 15.93 -17.21
CA PRO A 219 5.95 15.76 -18.03
C PRO A 219 6.59 17.12 -18.29
N ASN A 220 7.92 17.19 -18.14
CA ASN A 220 8.68 18.40 -18.33
C ASN A 220 8.66 18.75 -19.84
N ARG A 221 7.83 19.73 -20.24
CA ARG A 221 7.69 20.13 -21.67
C ARG A 221 8.94 20.81 -22.27
N GLN A 222 10.08 20.84 -21.57
CA GLN A 222 11.31 21.43 -22.09
C GLN A 222 12.19 20.48 -22.93
N GLY A 223 11.81 19.21 -23.10
CA GLY A 223 12.60 18.23 -23.88
C GLY A 223 12.09 17.94 -25.30
N LEU A 224 10.90 18.37 -25.69
CA LEU A 224 10.22 17.94 -26.93
C LEU A 224 10.33 18.93 -28.11
N LEU A 225 11.23 19.91 -28.02
CA LEU A 225 11.59 20.81 -29.12
C LEU A 225 13.09 20.75 -29.41
N ARG A 226 13.61 19.54 -29.64
CA ARG A 226 14.88 19.31 -30.35
C ARG A 226 14.83 17.98 -31.09
N SER A 227 14.21 18.00 -32.27
CA SER A 227 14.47 17.06 -33.37
C SER A 227 14.48 17.85 -34.66
#